data_AF-A0A8T0W4V5-F1
#
_entry.id   AF-A0A8T0W4V5-F1
#
_cell.length_a   1.000
_cell.length_b   1.000
_cell.length_c   1.000
_cell.angle_alpha   90.00
_cell.angle_beta   90.00
_cell.angle_gamma   90.00
#
_symmetry.space_group_name_H-M   'P 1'
#
loop_
_entity.id
_entity.type
_entity.pdbx_description
1 polymer ?
#
loop_
_entity_poly.entity_id
_entity_poly.type
_entity_poly.pdbx_seq_one_letter_code
_entity_poly.pdbx_strand_id
1 'polypeptide(L)'
;METIRAEAVADGQAPLSSAEVVSKVISPDSSNSTFFKNAGLSTQSFKTPSAVEQALLEELAAKRSEAAEAALLKTQQLYDEMKKRQEENNLILQRILQANAAGISSQP
;
A
#
# COMPACT_ATOMS: atom_id res chain seq x y z
N MET A 1 60.83 -1.23 38.61
CA MET A 1 59.78 -0.69 37.71
C MET A 1 59.39 -1.82 36.79
N GLU A 2 58.19 -2.37 36.95
CA GLU A 2 57.72 -3.48 36.12
C GLU A 2 56.99 -2.93 34.88
N THR A 3 57.47 -3.33 33.71
CA THR A 3 56.86 -3.03 32.42
C THR A 3 55.72 -4.00 32.16
N ILE A 4 54.49 -3.48 32.11
CA ILE A 4 53.27 -4.26 31.79
C ILE A 4 53.34 -4.65 30.31
N ARG A 5 53.41 -5.95 30.02
CA ARG A 5 53.34 -6.48 28.65
C ARG A 5 51.88 -6.46 28.20
N ALA A 6 51.57 -5.74 27.11
CA ALA A 6 50.28 -5.80 26.47
C ALA A 6 50.10 -7.19 25.84
N GLU A 7 49.14 -7.94 26.35
CA GLU A 7 48.72 -9.22 25.81
C GLU A 7 48.09 -8.96 24.43
N ALA A 8 48.77 -9.41 23.38
CA ALA A 8 48.24 -9.38 22.03
C ALA A 8 47.14 -10.45 21.94
N VAL A 9 45.87 -10.02 21.96
CA VAL A 9 44.72 -10.88 21.66
C VAL A 9 44.83 -11.31 20.20
N ALA A 10 45.31 -12.53 20.01
CA ALA A 10 45.23 -13.24 18.74
C ALA A 10 43.85 -13.87 18.63
N ASP A 11 42.94 -13.23 17.89
CA ASP A 11 42.07 -13.98 16.98
C ASP A 11 41.54 -13.03 15.89
N GLY A 12 41.62 -13.45 14.62
CA GLY A 12 41.50 -12.62 13.41
C GLY A 12 40.12 -12.04 13.09
N GLN A 13 39.32 -11.70 14.09
CA GLN A 13 38.05 -11.00 13.88
C GLN A 13 38.33 -9.51 13.67
N ALA A 14 38.00 -8.99 12.50
CA ALA A 14 38.01 -7.56 12.26
C ALA A 14 37.18 -6.86 13.37
N PRO A 15 37.68 -5.78 13.99
CA PRO A 15 36.89 -5.01 14.94
C PRO A 15 35.56 -4.67 14.29
N LEU A 16 34.45 -5.06 14.92
CA LEU A 16 33.12 -4.75 14.41
C LEU A 16 33.04 -3.24 14.18
N SER A 17 32.62 -2.86 12.98
CA SER A 17 32.42 -1.47 12.63
C SER A 17 31.39 -0.85 13.58
N SER A 18 31.56 0.43 13.92
CA SER A 18 30.58 1.15 14.73
C SER A 18 29.16 1.03 14.17
N ALA A 19 29.01 0.93 12.85
CA ALA A 19 27.73 0.71 12.19
C ALA A 19 27.12 -0.67 12.51
N GLU A 20 27.94 -1.72 12.58
CA GLU A 20 27.49 -3.08 12.92
C GLU A 20 27.12 -3.18 14.41
N VAL A 21 27.90 -2.52 15.27
CA VAL A 21 27.59 -2.42 16.71
C VAL A 21 26.26 -1.70 16.91
N VAL A 22 26.07 -0.55 16.24
CA VAL A 22 24.82 0.21 16.29
C VAL A 22 23.67 -0.61 15.72
N SER A 23 23.84 -1.24 14.55
CA SER A 23 22.82 -2.10 13.92
C SER A 23 22.36 -3.19 14.88
N LYS A 24 23.28 -3.83 15.59
CA LYS A 24 22.98 -4.94 16.52
C LYS A 24 22.32 -4.46 17.82
N VAL A 25 22.59 -3.23 18.24
CA VAL A 25 21.92 -2.58 19.38
C VAL A 25 20.51 -2.15 19.02
N ILE A 26 20.27 -1.65 17.81
CA ILE A 26 18.95 -1.22 17.32
C ILE A 26 18.14 -2.36 16.69
N SER A 27 18.74 -3.53 16.45
CA SER A 27 18.07 -4.67 15.83
C SER A 27 16.80 -5.03 16.60
N PRO A 28 15.66 -5.20 15.92
CA PRO A 28 14.37 -5.55 16.53
C PRO A 28 14.42 -6.85 17.34
N ASP A 29 15.30 -7.77 16.96
CA ASP A 29 15.48 -9.08 17.58
C ASP A 29 16.46 -9.05 18.77
N SER A 30 17.10 -7.90 19.02
CA SER A 30 18.04 -7.77 20.13
C SER A 30 17.27 -7.70 21.45
N SER A 31 17.67 -8.51 22.44
CA SER A 31 17.08 -8.47 23.78
C SER A 31 17.38 -7.17 24.56
N ASN A 32 17.94 -6.15 23.90
CA ASN A 32 18.45 -4.93 24.52
C ASN A 32 17.41 -3.80 24.63
N SER A 33 16.12 -4.15 24.68
CA SER A 33 14.97 -3.23 24.78
C SER A 33 15.05 -2.29 25.99
N THR A 34 15.77 -2.68 27.06
CA THR A 34 15.89 -1.88 28.29
C THR A 34 16.60 -0.54 28.07
N PHE A 35 17.58 -0.46 27.17
CA PHE A 35 18.27 0.81 26.86
C PHE A 35 17.32 1.83 26.25
N PHE A 36 16.51 1.42 25.28
CA PHE A 36 15.54 2.29 24.63
C PHE A 36 14.44 2.74 25.61
N LYS A 37 13.96 1.82 26.47
CA LYS A 37 12.99 2.16 27.53
C LYS A 37 13.52 3.24 28.47
N ASN A 38 14.77 3.12 28.92
CA ASN A 38 15.40 4.11 29.80
C ASN A 38 15.64 5.46 29.10
N ALA A 39 15.87 5.44 27.78
CA ALA A 39 16.00 6.64 26.96
C ALA A 39 14.65 7.27 26.55
N GLY A 40 13.52 6.70 26.98
CA GLY A 40 12.18 7.14 26.56
C GLY A 40 11.86 6.83 25.08
N LEU A 41 12.71 6.05 24.42
CA LEU A 41 12.50 5.60 23.05
C LEU A 41 11.63 4.33 23.09
N SER A 42 10.35 4.47 22.76
CA SER A 42 9.46 3.32 22.64
C SER A 42 9.89 2.50 21.42
N THR A 43 10.64 1.42 21.65
CA THR A 43 10.84 0.40 20.61
C THR A 43 9.47 -0.15 20.27
N GLN A 44 9.01 0.03 19.03
CA GLN A 44 7.90 -0.74 18.49
C GLN A 44 8.25 -2.22 18.72
N SER A 45 7.65 -2.84 19.73
CA SER A 45 7.72 -4.29 19.82
C SER A 45 6.93 -4.80 18.63
N PHE A 46 7.61 -5.38 17.64
CA PHE A 46 6.94 -6.17 16.62
C PHE A 46 6.45 -7.45 17.32
N LYS A 47 5.34 -7.33 18.05
CA LYS A 47 4.58 -8.51 18.44
C LYS A 47 4.14 -9.14 17.14
N THR A 48 4.65 -10.34 16.87
CA THR A 48 4.08 -11.19 15.83
C THR A 48 2.58 -11.29 16.11
N PRO A 49 1.73 -10.91 15.14
CA PRO A 49 0.29 -10.96 15.36
C PRO A 49 -0.09 -12.38 15.75
N SER A 50 -0.93 -12.49 16.78
CA SER A 50 -1.51 -13.76 17.20
C SER A 50 -2.21 -14.42 16.02
N ALA A 51 -2.32 -15.75 16.00
CA ALA A 51 -3.06 -16.48 14.97
C ALA A 51 -4.49 -15.94 14.78
N VAL A 52 -5.12 -15.47 15.87
CA VAL A 52 -6.44 -14.81 15.84
C VAL A 52 -6.38 -13.46 15.13
N GLU A 53 -5.34 -12.66 15.39
CA GLU A 53 -5.17 -11.35 14.75
C GLU A 53 -4.87 -11.51 13.26
N GLN A 54 -4.09 -12.52 12.87
CA GLN A 54 -3.85 -12.84 11.46
C GLN A 54 -5.14 -13.23 10.72
N ALA A 55 -5.96 -14.10 11.31
CA ALA A 55 -7.24 -14.50 10.71
C ALA A 55 -8.18 -13.30 10.51
N LEU A 56 -8.25 -12.38 11.48
CA LEU A 56 -9.05 -11.16 11.37
C LEU A 56 -8.53 -10.21 10.28
N LEU A 57 -7.21 -10.08 10.12
CA LEU A 57 -6.61 -9.27 9.07
C LEU A 57 -6.89 -9.84 7.68
N GLU A 58 -6.83 -11.16 7.53
CA GLU A 58 -7.14 -11.85 6.28
C GLU A 58 -8.63 -11.69 5.90
N GLU A 59 -9.54 -11.86 6.86
CA GLU A 59 -10.98 -11.63 6.64
C GLU A 59 -11.27 -10.19 6.23
N LEU A 60 -10.62 -9.21 6.88
CA LEU A 60 -10.78 -7.80 6.55
C LEU A 60 -10.22 -7.48 5.15
N ALA A 61 -9.08 -8.05 4.78
CA ALA A 61 -8.51 -7.91 3.45
C ALA A 61 -9.43 -8.52 2.37
N ALA A 62 -9.98 -9.71 2.62
CA ALA A 62 -10.93 -10.36 1.71
C ALA A 62 -12.19 -9.52 1.49
N LYS A 63 -12.83 -9.05 2.57
CA LYS A 63 -14.01 -8.18 2.48
C LYS A 63 -13.73 -6.88 1.75
N ARG A 64 -12.55 -6.29 1.95
CA ARG A 64 -12.12 -5.08 1.25
C ARG A 64 -11.94 -5.33 -0.25
N SER A 65 -11.37 -6.47 -0.63
CA SER A 65 -11.23 -6.87 -2.03
C SER A 65 -12.59 -7.02 -2.70
N GLU A 66 -13.50 -7.78 -2.06
CA GLU A 66 -14.85 -8.01 -2.58
C GLU A 66 -15.62 -6.69 -2.78
N ALA A 67 -15.58 -5.80 -1.79
CA ALA A 67 -16.23 -4.50 -1.89
C ALA A 67 -15.63 -3.63 -3.02
N ALA A 68 -14.30 -3.68 -3.21
CA ALA A 68 -13.63 -2.94 -4.27
C ALA A 68 -13.99 -3.49 -5.66
N GLU A 69 -14.03 -4.82 -5.82
CA GLU A 69 -14.42 -5.49 -7.06
C GLU A 69 -15.89 -5.19 -7.42
N ALA A 70 -16.80 -5.28 -6.44
CA ALA A 70 -18.21 -4.94 -6.65
C ALA A 70 -18.39 -3.46 -7.04
N ALA A 71 -17.66 -2.54 -6.40
CA ALA A 71 -17.68 -1.12 -6.75
C ALA A 71 -17.14 -0.86 -8.16
N LEU A 72 -16.09 -1.57 -8.56
CA LEU A 72 -15.51 -1.47 -9.90
C LEU A 72 -16.49 -1.98 -10.95
N LEU A 73 -17.11 -3.14 -10.73
CA LEU A 73 -18.12 -3.71 -11.63
C LEU A 73 -19.32 -2.77 -11.80
N LYS A 74 -19.82 -2.20 -10.70
CA LYS A 74 -20.94 -1.24 -10.73
C LYS A 74 -20.57 0.03 -11.50
N THR A 75 -19.35 0.55 -11.28
CA THR A 75 -18.85 1.73 -12.00
C THR A 75 -18.76 1.46 -13.50
N GLN A 76 -18.29 0.28 -13.89
CA GLN A 76 -18.20 -0.13 -15.29
C GLN A 76 -19.60 -0.20 -15.93
N GLN A 77 -20.57 -0.83 -15.27
CA GLN A 77 -21.96 -0.89 -15.76
C GLN A 77 -22.56 0.50 -15.97
N LEU A 78 -22.38 1.41 -15.02
CA LEU A 78 -22.86 2.79 -15.13
C LEU A 78 -22.21 3.54 -16.30
N TYR A 79 -20.92 3.30 -16.55
CA TYR A 79 -20.22 3.89 -17.68
C TYR A 79 -20.79 3.40 -19.01
N ASP A 80 -21.05 2.09 -19.14
CA ASP A 80 -21.60 1.50 -20.36
C ASP A 80 -23.04 1.97 -20.63
N GLU A 81 -23.86 2.08 -19.58
CA GLU A 81 -25.21 2.67 -19.69
C GLU A 81 -25.17 4.13 -20.13
N MET A 82 -24.28 4.93 -19.54
CA MET A 82 -24.12 6.34 -19.91
C MET A 82 -23.70 6.48 -21.38
N LYS A 83 -22.76 5.64 -21.83
CA LYS A 83 -22.30 5.63 -23.21
C LYS A 83 -23.44 5.28 -24.17
N LYS A 84 -24.21 4.23 -23.88
CA LYS A 84 -25.37 3.85 -24.67
C LYS A 84 -26.40 4.99 -24.76
N ARG A 85 -26.68 5.64 -23.63
CA ARG A 85 -27.60 6.78 -23.59
C ARG A 85 -27.10 7.97 -24.41
N GLN A 86 -25.79 8.20 -24.41
CA GLN A 86 -25.18 9.24 -25.25
C GLN A 86 -25.32 8.91 -26.75
N GLU A 87 -25.11 7.66 -27.14
CA GLU A 87 -25.30 7.20 -28.52
C GLU A 87 -26.76 7.34 -28.97
N GLU A 88 -27.71 6.98 -28.12
CA GLU A 88 -29.14 7.16 -28.37
C GLU A 88 -29.51 8.64 -28.54
N ASN A 89 -29.01 9.52 -27.67
CA ASN A 89 -29.22 10.96 -27.80
C ASN A 89 -28.66 11.51 -29.12
N ASN A 90 -27.45 11.09 -29.49
CA ASN A 90 -26.83 11.51 -30.76
C ASN A 90 -27.67 11.08 -31.97
N LEU A 91 -28.24 9.86 -31.93
CA LEU A 91 -29.11 9.36 -33.00
C LEU A 91 -30.41 10.17 -33.11
N ILE A 92 -31.02 10.52 -31.98
CA ILE A 92 -32.23 11.35 -31.94
C ILE A 92 -31.94 12.72 -32.54
N LEU A 93 -30.83 13.35 -32.14
CA LEU A 93 -30.41 14.63 -32.70
C LEU A 93 -30.21 14.55 -34.22
N GLN A 94 -29.54 13.49 -34.70
CA GLN A 94 -29.35 13.28 -36.13
C GLN A 94 -30.69 13.16 -36.89
N ARG A 95 -31.66 12.43 -36.34
CA ARG A 95 -33.00 12.31 -36.95
C ARG A 95 -33.73 13.65 -37.00
N ILE A 96 -33.67 14.45 -35.95
CA ILE A 96 -34.29 15.78 -35.92
C ILE A 96 -33.66 16.68 -36.98
N LEU A 97 -32.34 16.69 -37.09
CA LEU A 97 -31.64 17.47 -38.10
C LEU A 97 -32.02 17.06 -39.54
N GLN A 98 -32.11 15.76 -39.80
CA GLN A 98 -32.55 15.23 -41.09
C GLN A 98 -34.00 15.61 -41.42
N ALA A 99 -34.90 15.50 -40.44
CA ALA A 99 -36.32 15.88 -40.60
C ALA A 99 -36.47 17.38 -40.91
N ASN A 100 -35.70 18.24 -40.24
CA ASN A 100 -35.69 19.67 -40.53
C ASN A 100 -35.14 19.98 -41.92
N ALA A 101 -34.09 19.28 -42.36
CA ALA A 101 -33.53 19.42 -43.71
C ALA A 101 -34.51 18.99 -44.81
N ALA A 102 -35.30 17.94 -44.58
CA ALA A 102 -36.37 17.53 -45.50
C ALA A 102 -37.56 18.50 -45.50
N GLY A 103 -37.87 19.11 -44.35
CA GLY A 103 -38.92 20.12 -44.21
C GLY A 103 -38.62 21.42 -44.97
N ILE A 104 -37.38 21.92 -44.93
CA ILE A 104 -36.97 23.10 -45.70
C ILE A 104 -36.88 22.84 -47.22
N SER A 105 -36.69 21.59 -47.64
CA SER A 105 -36.72 21.22 -49.08
C SER A 105 -38.13 21.20 -49.68
N SER A 106 -39.19 21.28 -48.85
CA SER A 106 -40.59 21.24 -49.29
C SER A 106 -41.25 22.62 -49.39
N GLN A 107 -40.49 23.70 -49.19
CA GLN A 107 -40.99 25.07 -49.37
C GLN A 107 -40.60 25.59 -50.77
N PRO A 108 -41.56 26.01 -51.62
CA PRO A 108 -41.31 26.48 -52.98
C PRO A 108 -40.58 27.83 -53.05
#